data_AF-R4RXB4-F1
#
_entry.id   AF-R4RXB4-F1
#
_cell.length_a   1.000
_cell.length_b   1.000
_cell.length_c   1.000
_cell.angle_alpha   90.00
_cell.angle_beta   90.00
_cell.angle_gamma   90.00
#
_symmetry.space_group_name_H-M   'P 1'
#
loop_
_entity.id
_entity.type
_entity.pdbx_description
1 polymer ?
#
loop_
_entity_poly.entity_id
_entity_poly.type
_entity_poly.pdbx_seq_one_letter_code
_entity_poly.pdbx_strand_id
1 'polypeptide(L)'
;MLLIIIFNFVPSINANSSFFNSQNKTKIKLADYETLKQEWLATQPKMKRYDIPVLSKESIPEILKYFNIETSTYSLDEKPTYNPYAKNIFYWELKNPPAGLICVFFKARKNPFKIKYPHDGDEYTLDDLLKYEIAIEEAFVFWDAQQKTQEEKGNMELIIINLFGDRSKEKAINDYLIQNQIIQEPKLIKLGCYNATPTTGLVVPLPLGEFNGIEIAAIYFDDGIRLLPENQKTRVLKQRIKQREGMIKEYQNNLIKTKNEITKELAPKQIESLQEQIKEIYQEIINHQTYNIEDLLKLSNGAKNIYLFSFKTKKNIEIIELPDAIDPYQAIRDWKRENNLYTFPPLVQEDDYEEQSKNREAYIEITSPAYKKISILFPIKIVEHTFETTDCCYYLVCKNDTLQIELAKQYLDAYVLWMKRCYIKPGISYSAGEIRDKFGRSSRDIYNEEGEECRYRYDINTFIDDWYVNGIECSGSNNTFYNFYDTTPPPKKPQELM
;
A
#
# COMPACT_ATOMS: atom_id res chain seq x y z
N MET A 1 -32.81 41.76 -64.13
CA MET A 1 -33.96 41.66 -65.05
C MET A 1 -34.49 40.24 -64.94
N LEU A 2 -35.71 40.09 -64.42
CA LEU A 2 -36.40 38.81 -64.25
C LEU A 2 -36.97 38.40 -65.62
N LEU A 3 -36.78 37.15 -66.05
CA LEU A 3 -37.60 36.55 -67.11
C LEU A 3 -37.71 35.05 -66.88
N ILE A 4 -38.89 34.68 -66.37
CA ILE A 4 -39.50 33.35 -66.43
C ILE A 4 -39.95 33.16 -67.90
N ILE A 5 -39.90 31.93 -68.43
CA ILE A 5 -41.04 31.22 -69.10
C ILE A 5 -40.54 30.04 -69.96
N ILE A 6 -40.87 28.84 -69.45
CA ILE A 6 -41.52 27.68 -70.09
C ILE A 6 -41.01 27.18 -71.46
N PHE A 7 -40.47 25.95 -71.44
CA PHE A 7 -40.70 24.93 -72.47
C PHE A 7 -41.02 23.61 -71.73
N ASN A 8 -42.24 23.09 -71.77
CA ASN A 8 -42.91 22.34 -72.84
C ASN A 8 -42.66 20.82 -72.77
N PHE A 9 -43.79 20.11 -72.71
CA PHE A 9 -44.01 18.67 -72.95
C PHE A 9 -43.43 17.66 -71.96
N VAL A 10 -44.34 17.21 -71.10
CA VAL A 10 -44.41 15.87 -70.52
C VAL A 10 -44.08 14.82 -71.60
N PRO A 11 -43.03 13.99 -71.45
CA PRO A 11 -43.08 12.65 -72.01
C PRO A 11 -44.03 11.85 -71.13
N SER A 12 -45.05 11.28 -71.75
CA SER A 12 -45.92 10.27 -71.15
C SER A 12 -45.08 9.31 -70.30
N ILE A 13 -45.37 9.27 -68.99
CA ILE A 13 -44.76 8.30 -68.08
C ILE A 13 -45.30 6.93 -68.50
N ASN A 14 -44.52 6.25 -69.33
CA ASN A 14 -44.82 4.91 -69.76
C ASN A 14 -44.45 3.97 -68.61
N ALA A 15 -45.45 3.35 -67.99
CA ALA A 15 -45.30 2.41 -66.87
C ALA A 15 -44.55 1.11 -67.23
N ASN A 16 -43.94 1.05 -68.43
CA ASN A 16 -43.28 -0.11 -69.00
C ASN A 16 -41.75 0.03 -69.12
N SER A 17 -41.14 1.00 -68.41
CA SER A 17 -39.67 1.05 -68.33
C SER A 17 -39.15 0.01 -67.34
N SER A 18 -38.19 -0.80 -67.78
CA SER A 18 -37.49 -1.80 -66.95
C SER A 18 -36.80 -1.19 -65.72
N PHE A 19 -36.66 0.14 -65.68
CA PHE A 19 -36.13 0.90 -64.57
C PHE A 19 -37.07 0.91 -63.35
N PHE A 20 -38.38 1.03 -63.55
CA PHE A 20 -39.36 0.91 -62.45
C PHE A 20 -39.57 -0.54 -61.99
N ASN A 21 -39.52 -1.49 -62.92
CA ASN A 21 -39.65 -2.91 -62.57
C ASN A 21 -38.41 -3.49 -61.87
N SER A 22 -37.21 -2.95 -62.14
CA SER A 22 -35.98 -3.41 -61.49
C SER A 22 -35.78 -2.84 -60.08
N GLN A 23 -36.40 -1.69 -59.75
CA GLN A 23 -36.41 -1.16 -58.37
C GLN A 23 -37.48 -1.77 -57.46
N ASN A 24 -38.47 -2.48 -57.99
CA ASN A 24 -39.49 -3.20 -57.20
C ASN A 24 -39.04 -4.59 -56.68
N LYS A 25 -37.73 -4.87 -56.65
CA LYS A 25 -37.19 -6.06 -55.95
C LYS A 25 -37.11 -5.89 -54.42
N THR A 26 -37.43 -4.72 -53.89
CA THR A 26 -37.85 -4.58 -52.49
C THR A 26 -39.34 -4.87 -52.42
N LYS A 27 -39.70 -6.01 -51.81
CA LYS A 27 -41.10 -6.34 -51.50
C LYS A 27 -41.73 -5.14 -50.77
N ILE A 28 -42.61 -4.40 -51.44
CA ILE A 28 -43.50 -3.46 -50.76
C ILE A 28 -44.40 -4.34 -49.87
N LYS A 29 -44.05 -4.45 -48.59
CA LYS A 29 -44.91 -5.08 -47.59
C LYS A 29 -46.06 -4.10 -47.34
N LEU A 30 -47.24 -4.41 -47.88
CA LEU A 30 -48.50 -3.88 -47.35
C LEU A 30 -48.75 -4.60 -46.03
N ALA A 31 -48.06 -4.18 -44.97
CA ALA A 31 -48.32 -4.65 -43.62
C ALA A 31 -49.32 -3.70 -42.97
N ASP A 32 -50.27 -4.26 -42.21
CA ASP A 32 -51.18 -3.46 -41.40
C ASP A 32 -50.39 -2.72 -40.30
N TYR A 33 -51.01 -1.67 -39.76
CA TYR A 33 -50.38 -0.78 -38.80
C TYR A 33 -49.90 -1.50 -37.53
N GLU A 34 -50.60 -2.56 -37.07
CA GLU A 34 -50.17 -3.32 -35.89
C GLU A 34 -48.98 -4.23 -36.20
N THR A 35 -48.98 -4.90 -37.35
CA THR A 35 -47.83 -5.69 -37.79
C THR A 35 -46.56 -4.83 -37.91
N LEU A 36 -46.67 -3.62 -38.47
CA LEU A 36 -45.54 -2.69 -38.56
C LEU A 36 -45.02 -2.24 -37.20
N LYS A 37 -45.90 -2.01 -36.22
CA LYS A 37 -45.48 -1.69 -34.84
C LYS A 37 -44.70 -2.82 -34.20
N GLN A 38 -45.20 -4.05 -34.31
CA GLN A 38 -44.56 -5.22 -33.71
C GLN A 38 -43.22 -5.53 -34.38
N GLU A 39 -43.15 -5.47 -35.71
CA GLU A 39 -41.89 -5.62 -36.45
C GLU A 39 -40.88 -4.54 -36.04
N TRP A 40 -41.31 -3.27 -35.93
CA TRP A 40 -40.42 -2.20 -35.48
C TRP A 40 -39.96 -2.42 -34.04
N LEU A 41 -40.89 -2.68 -33.10
CA LEU A 41 -40.55 -2.90 -31.69
C LEU A 41 -39.58 -4.07 -31.51
N ALA A 42 -39.72 -5.15 -32.29
CA ALA A 42 -38.80 -6.29 -32.28
C ALA A 42 -37.36 -5.93 -32.72
N THR A 43 -37.17 -4.85 -33.48
CA THR A 43 -35.83 -4.33 -33.84
C THR A 43 -35.24 -3.41 -32.78
N GLN A 44 -36.03 -2.98 -31.80
CA GLN A 44 -35.58 -2.05 -30.77
C GLN A 44 -35.07 -2.80 -29.53
N PRO A 45 -34.22 -2.16 -28.70
CA PRO A 45 -33.89 -2.69 -27.39
C PRO A 45 -35.16 -2.86 -26.54
N LYS A 46 -35.26 -3.99 -25.82
CA LYS A 46 -36.35 -4.21 -24.86
C LYS A 46 -36.39 -3.08 -23.83
N MET A 47 -37.60 -2.73 -23.39
CA MET A 47 -37.80 -1.76 -22.32
C MET A 47 -37.04 -2.22 -21.07
N LYS A 48 -36.27 -1.32 -20.47
CA LYS A 48 -35.61 -1.60 -19.19
C LYS A 48 -36.47 -1.12 -18.05
N ARG A 49 -36.58 -1.93 -17.00
CA ARG A 49 -37.27 -1.56 -15.76
C ARG A 49 -36.25 -1.58 -14.63
N TYR A 50 -36.22 -0.49 -13.87
CA TYR A 50 -35.38 -0.33 -12.69
C TYR A 50 -36.30 -0.21 -11.48
N ASP A 51 -36.27 -1.18 -10.58
CA ASP A 51 -36.98 -1.12 -9.30
C ASP A 51 -36.00 -0.61 -8.23
N ILE A 52 -36.19 0.63 -7.77
CA ILE A 52 -35.21 1.38 -6.99
C ILE A 52 -35.77 1.64 -5.58
N PRO A 53 -35.25 0.99 -4.53
CA PRO A 53 -35.60 1.33 -3.16
C PRO A 53 -34.96 2.67 -2.76
N VAL A 54 -35.70 3.51 -2.04
CA VAL A 54 -35.20 4.77 -1.46
C VAL A 54 -35.63 4.88 0.00
N LEU A 55 -34.76 5.45 0.83
CA LEU A 55 -35.07 5.80 2.23
C LEU A 55 -35.82 7.13 2.35
N SER A 56 -35.72 7.98 1.32
CA SER A 56 -36.39 9.28 1.29
C SER A 56 -36.64 9.73 -0.16
N LYS A 57 -37.77 10.42 -0.38
CA LYS A 57 -38.22 10.88 -1.70
C LYS A 57 -37.26 11.93 -2.29
N GLU A 58 -36.56 12.65 -1.44
CA GLU A 58 -35.53 13.65 -1.77
C GLU A 58 -34.35 13.05 -2.53
N SER A 59 -34.14 11.74 -2.44
CA SER A 59 -33.07 11.05 -3.19
C SER A 59 -33.42 10.80 -4.66
N ILE A 60 -34.72 10.85 -5.02
CA ILE A 60 -35.20 10.48 -6.36
C ILE A 60 -34.63 11.38 -7.47
N PRO A 61 -34.64 12.72 -7.36
CA PRO A 61 -34.04 13.59 -8.37
C PRO A 61 -32.54 13.36 -8.56
N GLU A 62 -31.79 13.14 -7.47
CA GLU A 62 -30.35 12.86 -7.54
C GLU A 62 -30.07 11.53 -8.23
N ILE A 63 -30.87 10.48 -7.97
CA ILE A 63 -30.76 9.20 -8.68
C ILE A 63 -31.03 9.39 -10.19
N LEU A 64 -32.12 10.07 -10.55
CA LEU A 64 -32.50 10.30 -11.94
C LEU A 64 -31.48 11.16 -12.70
N LYS A 65 -30.78 12.06 -12.00
CA LYS A 65 -29.70 12.87 -12.59
C LYS A 65 -28.56 12.03 -13.16
N TYR A 66 -28.24 10.88 -12.56
CA TYR A 66 -27.25 9.93 -13.12
C TYR A 66 -27.68 9.32 -14.45
N PHE A 67 -28.97 9.38 -14.77
CA PHE A 67 -29.54 8.99 -16.05
C PHE A 67 -29.76 10.18 -17.00
N ASN A 68 -29.19 11.34 -16.68
CA ASN A 68 -29.40 12.61 -17.39
C ASN A 68 -30.87 13.05 -17.41
N ILE A 69 -31.59 12.78 -16.32
CA ILE A 69 -32.99 13.19 -16.14
C ILE A 69 -33.05 14.22 -15.01
N GLU A 70 -33.29 15.49 -15.36
CA GLU A 70 -33.48 16.56 -14.39
C GLU A 70 -34.96 16.68 -14.00
N THR A 71 -35.25 16.50 -12.71
CA THR A 71 -36.61 16.60 -12.15
C THR A 71 -36.58 17.17 -10.73
N SER A 72 -37.73 17.31 -10.09
CA SER A 72 -37.87 17.74 -8.69
C SER A 72 -38.78 16.79 -7.91
N THR A 73 -38.84 16.95 -6.60
CA THR A 73 -39.77 16.20 -5.72
C THR A 73 -41.19 16.76 -5.73
N TYR A 74 -41.48 17.76 -6.58
CA TYR A 74 -42.80 18.37 -6.67
C TYR A 74 -43.87 17.30 -7.00
N SER A 75 -44.98 17.31 -6.25
CA SER A 75 -46.09 16.34 -6.35
C SER A 75 -45.79 14.91 -5.87
N LEU A 76 -44.74 14.70 -5.07
CA LEU A 76 -44.45 13.38 -4.49
C LEU A 76 -45.07 13.17 -3.09
N ASP A 77 -45.77 14.15 -2.52
CA ASP A 77 -46.16 14.14 -1.10
C ASP A 77 -47.48 13.41 -0.79
N GLU A 78 -48.39 13.29 -1.75
CA GLU A 78 -49.76 12.82 -1.49
C GLU A 78 -49.98 11.37 -1.90
N LYS A 79 -49.83 11.08 -3.19
CA LYS A 79 -50.08 9.77 -3.79
C LYS A 79 -48.96 9.34 -4.72
N PRO A 80 -48.85 8.04 -5.05
CA PRO A 80 -47.90 7.57 -6.04
C PRO A 80 -48.18 8.15 -7.42
N THR A 81 -47.19 8.84 -7.99
CA THR A 81 -47.34 9.59 -9.24
C THR A 81 -46.44 9.09 -10.35
N TYR A 82 -46.75 9.48 -11.60
CA TYR A 82 -45.91 9.29 -12.77
C TYR A 82 -45.80 10.55 -13.62
N ASN A 83 -44.79 10.58 -14.50
CA ASN A 83 -44.54 11.72 -15.37
C ASN A 83 -45.37 11.68 -16.66
N PRO A 84 -45.79 12.83 -17.20
CA PRO A 84 -46.37 12.90 -18.54
C PRO A 84 -45.36 12.54 -19.64
N TYR A 85 -45.87 12.09 -20.80
CA TYR A 85 -45.04 11.72 -21.94
C TYR A 85 -44.02 12.80 -22.32
N ALA A 86 -42.74 12.44 -22.26
CA ALA A 86 -41.59 13.29 -22.57
C ALA A 86 -41.50 14.58 -21.72
N LYS A 87 -42.03 14.55 -20.48
CA LYS A 87 -41.88 15.60 -19.49
C LYS A 87 -41.12 15.07 -18.27
N ASN A 88 -40.28 15.91 -17.68
CA ASN A 88 -39.47 15.53 -16.52
C ASN A 88 -40.08 16.06 -15.20
N ILE A 89 -41.39 15.91 -15.03
CA ILE A 89 -42.11 16.33 -13.82
C ILE A 89 -43.04 15.20 -13.40
N PHE A 90 -43.20 14.97 -12.09
CA PHE A 90 -44.22 14.08 -11.57
C PHE A 90 -45.54 14.84 -11.44
N TYR A 91 -46.63 14.25 -11.94
CA TYR A 91 -47.91 14.97 -12.01
C TYR A 91 -49.14 14.07 -11.90
N TRP A 92 -49.17 12.95 -12.62
CA TRP A 92 -50.37 12.12 -12.72
C TRP A 92 -50.38 11.03 -11.66
N GLU A 93 -51.52 10.82 -11.01
CA GLU A 93 -51.69 9.83 -9.94
C GLU A 93 -51.95 8.42 -10.52
N LEU A 94 -51.36 7.39 -9.93
CA LEU A 94 -51.58 6.00 -10.33
C LEU A 94 -52.86 5.44 -9.72
N LYS A 95 -53.62 4.68 -10.50
CA LYS A 95 -54.74 3.89 -10.02
C LYS A 95 -54.24 2.71 -9.18
N ASN A 96 -54.81 2.54 -7.99
CA ASN A 96 -54.55 1.40 -7.10
C ASN A 96 -53.06 1.04 -6.99
N PRO A 97 -52.20 1.99 -6.58
CA PRO A 97 -50.77 1.77 -6.57
C PRO A 97 -50.40 0.65 -5.58
N PRO A 98 -49.43 -0.22 -5.92
CA PRO A 98 -48.90 -1.21 -4.99
C PRO A 98 -48.39 -0.57 -3.69
N ALA A 99 -48.49 -1.31 -2.59
CA ALA A 99 -48.01 -0.83 -1.29
C ALA A 99 -46.51 -0.50 -1.32
N GLY A 100 -46.15 0.63 -0.72
CA GLY A 100 -44.78 1.14 -0.71
C GLY A 100 -44.31 1.76 -2.03
N LEU A 101 -45.14 1.86 -3.08
CA LEU A 101 -44.77 2.59 -4.30
C LEU A 101 -44.73 4.10 -3.99
N ILE A 102 -43.67 4.79 -4.40
CA ILE A 102 -43.56 6.25 -4.25
C ILE A 102 -43.91 6.95 -5.55
N CYS A 103 -43.25 6.59 -6.66
CA CYS A 103 -43.52 7.16 -7.98
C CYS A 103 -42.88 6.34 -9.09
N VAL A 104 -43.23 6.66 -10.33
CA VAL A 104 -42.68 6.02 -11.52
C VAL A 104 -42.28 7.07 -12.55
N PHE A 105 -41.04 6.98 -13.04
CA PHE A 105 -40.56 7.80 -14.14
C PHE A 105 -40.42 6.96 -15.41
N PHE A 106 -41.14 7.33 -16.46
CA PHE A 106 -41.04 6.75 -17.79
C PHE A 106 -40.24 7.66 -18.72
N LYS A 107 -39.05 7.18 -19.13
CA LYS A 107 -38.26 7.78 -20.19
C LYS A 107 -38.90 7.45 -21.53
N ALA A 108 -39.29 8.48 -22.27
CA ALA A 108 -40.03 8.31 -23.51
C ALA A 108 -39.16 7.75 -24.64
N ARG A 109 -39.66 6.72 -25.34
CA ARG A 109 -39.08 6.17 -26.56
C ARG A 109 -39.60 6.92 -27.78
N LYS A 110 -38.68 7.51 -28.55
CA LYS A 110 -39.03 8.07 -29.87
C LYS A 110 -39.42 6.92 -30.80
N ASN A 111 -40.65 6.97 -31.33
CA ASN A 111 -41.18 5.98 -32.25
C ASN A 111 -41.80 6.64 -33.48
N PRO A 112 -41.74 6.00 -34.66
CA PRO A 112 -42.24 6.58 -35.92
C PRO A 112 -43.78 6.69 -35.95
N PHE A 113 -44.45 5.97 -35.06
CA PHE A 113 -45.91 5.90 -34.98
C PHE A 113 -46.54 7.03 -34.16
N LYS A 114 -45.72 7.87 -33.51
CA LYS A 114 -46.14 8.95 -32.60
C LYS A 114 -47.02 8.48 -31.43
N ILE A 115 -46.90 7.20 -31.06
CA ILE A 115 -47.62 6.62 -29.93
C ILE A 115 -47.00 7.13 -28.64
N LYS A 116 -47.87 7.45 -27.69
CA LYS A 116 -47.52 7.89 -26.33
C LYS A 116 -48.20 6.95 -25.34
N TYR A 117 -47.61 6.77 -24.17
CA TYR A 117 -48.36 6.23 -23.04
C TYR A 117 -49.41 7.25 -22.59
N PRO A 118 -50.57 6.79 -22.09
CA PRO A 118 -51.64 7.67 -21.67
C PRO A 118 -51.25 8.44 -20.42
N HIS A 119 -51.95 9.55 -20.17
CA HIS A 119 -51.78 10.33 -18.95
C HIS A 119 -53.15 10.79 -18.45
N ASP A 120 -53.57 10.26 -17.32
CA ASP A 120 -54.73 10.68 -16.56
C ASP A 120 -54.55 10.25 -15.10
N GLY A 121 -55.13 11.01 -14.17
CA GLY A 121 -55.06 10.74 -12.74
C GLY A 121 -56.03 9.62 -12.35
N ASP A 122 -55.58 8.69 -11.51
CA ASP A 122 -56.38 7.58 -10.96
C ASP A 122 -57.02 6.65 -12.02
N GLU A 123 -56.63 6.73 -13.31
CA GLU A 123 -57.19 5.90 -14.39
C GLU A 123 -56.35 4.64 -14.68
N TYR A 124 -55.02 4.77 -14.71
CA TYR A 124 -54.10 3.72 -15.13
C TYR A 124 -53.32 3.12 -13.97
N THR A 125 -53.23 1.79 -13.93
CA THR A 125 -52.33 1.08 -13.01
C THR A 125 -50.90 1.09 -13.57
N LEU A 126 -49.91 0.77 -12.72
CA LEU A 126 -48.53 0.59 -13.17
C LEU A 126 -48.43 -0.46 -14.30
N ASP A 127 -49.11 -1.58 -14.16
CA ASP A 127 -49.10 -2.66 -15.16
C ASP A 127 -49.76 -2.25 -16.48
N ASP A 128 -50.74 -1.35 -16.45
CA ASP A 128 -51.35 -0.80 -17.67
C ASP A 128 -50.37 0.08 -18.43
N LEU A 129 -49.62 0.93 -17.72
CA LEU A 129 -48.63 1.82 -18.34
C LEU A 129 -47.43 1.04 -18.88
N LEU A 130 -46.96 0.00 -18.18
CA LEU A 130 -45.82 -0.83 -18.61
C LEU A 130 -46.08 -1.59 -19.91
N LYS A 131 -47.34 -1.82 -20.30
CA LYS A 131 -47.69 -2.42 -21.61
C LYS A 131 -47.32 -1.52 -22.80
N TYR A 132 -47.06 -0.23 -22.58
CA TYR A 132 -46.70 0.73 -23.63
C TYR A 132 -45.20 0.72 -23.98
N GLU A 133 -44.60 -0.46 -24.15
CA GLU A 133 -43.17 -0.63 -24.48
C GLU A 133 -42.73 0.14 -25.75
N ILE A 134 -43.67 0.33 -26.68
CA ILE A 134 -43.44 1.13 -27.90
C ILE A 134 -43.15 2.61 -27.63
N ALA A 135 -43.65 3.13 -26.50
CA ALA A 135 -43.53 4.52 -26.08
C ALA A 135 -42.58 4.70 -24.87
N ILE A 136 -42.15 3.61 -24.24
CA ILE A 136 -41.28 3.63 -23.04
C ILE A 136 -39.94 2.96 -23.38
N GLU A 137 -38.86 3.71 -23.16
CA GLU A 137 -37.50 3.21 -23.29
C GLU A 137 -37.05 2.58 -21.98
N GLU A 138 -37.24 3.32 -20.88
CA GLU A 138 -36.84 2.94 -19.53
C GLU A 138 -37.93 3.35 -18.53
N ALA A 139 -38.21 2.48 -17.57
CA ALA A 139 -39.13 2.73 -16.47
C ALA A 139 -38.35 2.67 -15.14
N PHE A 140 -38.36 3.77 -14.39
CA PHE A 140 -37.75 3.87 -13.05
C PHE A 140 -38.86 3.86 -12.02
N VAL A 141 -38.98 2.77 -11.26
CA VAL A 141 -40.04 2.54 -10.28
C VAL A 141 -39.43 2.71 -8.89
N PHE A 142 -39.84 3.76 -8.18
CA PHE A 142 -39.27 4.11 -6.88
C PHE A 142 -40.13 3.58 -5.74
N TRP A 143 -39.49 2.88 -4.82
CA TRP A 143 -40.14 2.20 -3.70
C TRP A 143 -39.66 2.75 -2.37
N ASP A 144 -40.56 2.90 -1.42
CA ASP A 144 -40.22 3.16 -0.02
C ASP A 144 -39.58 1.90 0.57
N ALA A 145 -38.28 2.00 0.89
CA ALA A 145 -37.50 0.90 1.44
C ALA A 145 -37.97 0.46 2.84
N GLN A 146 -38.73 1.31 3.56
CA GLN A 146 -39.28 0.99 4.87
C GLN A 146 -40.58 0.18 4.77
N GLN A 147 -41.33 0.34 3.67
CA GLN A 147 -42.62 -0.31 3.47
C GLN A 147 -42.54 -1.53 2.54
N LYS A 148 -41.58 -1.54 1.61
CA LYS A 148 -41.41 -2.67 0.69
C LYS A 148 -40.71 -3.83 1.40
N THR A 149 -41.44 -4.91 1.65
CA THR A 149 -40.85 -6.20 2.06
C THR A 149 -39.84 -6.64 1.00
N GLN A 150 -38.58 -6.89 1.39
CA GLN A 150 -37.59 -7.47 0.49
C GLN A 150 -38.10 -8.85 0.02
N GLU A 151 -38.28 -9.02 -1.29
CA GLU A 151 -38.79 -10.27 -1.88
C GLU A 151 -37.78 -11.42 -1.73
N GLU A 152 -36.48 -11.10 -1.70
CA GLU A 152 -35.39 -12.04 -1.40
C GLU A 152 -34.35 -11.33 -0.52
N LYS A 153 -33.93 -11.95 0.61
CA LYS A 153 -32.74 -11.51 1.33
C LYS A 153 -31.53 -11.81 0.44
N GLY A 154 -30.90 -10.79 -0.14
CA GLY A 154 -29.66 -10.96 -0.88
C GLY A 154 -28.60 -11.69 -0.04
N ASN A 155 -27.80 -12.53 -0.70
CA ASN A 155 -26.69 -13.21 -0.04
C ASN A 155 -25.62 -12.18 0.33
N MET A 156 -25.33 -12.06 1.62
CA MET A 156 -24.33 -11.14 2.13
C MET A 156 -23.11 -11.92 2.60
N GLU A 157 -21.94 -11.56 2.08
CA GLU A 157 -20.67 -12.16 2.43
C GLU A 157 -19.68 -11.09 2.89
N LEU A 158 -19.10 -11.31 4.07
CA LEU A 158 -17.98 -10.50 4.57
C LEU A 158 -16.67 -11.19 4.19
N ILE A 159 -15.84 -10.48 3.43
CA ILE A 159 -14.57 -10.96 2.92
C ILE A 159 -13.45 -10.19 3.58
N ILE A 160 -12.56 -10.92 4.25
CA ILE A 160 -11.37 -10.37 4.88
C ILE A 160 -10.15 -10.78 4.04
N ILE A 161 -9.57 -9.82 3.33
CA ILE A 161 -8.37 -10.04 2.51
C ILE A 161 -7.13 -9.70 3.34
N ASN A 162 -6.23 -10.68 3.49
CA ASN A 162 -4.90 -10.41 4.01
C ASN A 162 -4.05 -9.79 2.89
N LEU A 163 -3.61 -8.54 3.08
CA LEU A 163 -2.76 -7.83 2.12
C LEU A 163 -1.35 -7.69 2.66
N PHE A 164 -0.38 -7.91 1.78
CA PHE A 164 1.00 -7.48 2.00
C PHE A 164 1.13 -6.03 1.49
N GLY A 165 1.95 -5.22 2.15
CA GLY A 165 1.91 -3.75 2.06
C GLY A 165 2.10 -3.15 0.65
N ASP A 166 2.65 -3.92 -0.28
CA ASP A 166 2.91 -3.54 -1.67
C ASP A 166 1.71 -3.73 -2.61
N ARG A 167 0.64 -4.42 -2.18
CA ARG A 167 -0.51 -4.75 -3.04
C ARG A 167 -1.63 -3.72 -2.94
N SER A 168 -2.09 -3.23 -4.11
CA SER A 168 -3.29 -2.40 -4.21
C SER A 168 -4.53 -3.15 -3.70
N LYS A 169 -5.25 -2.52 -2.78
CA LYS A 169 -6.54 -2.98 -2.23
C LYS A 169 -7.59 -3.18 -3.32
N GLU A 170 -7.66 -2.24 -4.27
CA GLU A 170 -8.60 -2.28 -5.40
C GLU A 170 -8.31 -3.45 -6.35
N LYS A 171 -7.03 -3.73 -6.61
CA LYS A 171 -6.61 -4.90 -7.39
C LYS A 171 -6.99 -6.19 -6.68
N ALA A 172 -6.74 -6.29 -5.38
CA ALA A 172 -7.07 -7.48 -4.61
C ALA A 172 -8.57 -7.77 -4.55
N ILE A 173 -9.42 -6.72 -4.50
CA ILE A 173 -10.87 -6.88 -4.63
C ILE A 173 -11.23 -7.46 -6.00
N ASN A 174 -10.70 -6.89 -7.08
CA ASN A 174 -10.96 -7.39 -8.44
C ASN A 174 -10.47 -8.83 -8.62
N ASP A 175 -9.27 -9.15 -8.14
CA ASP A 175 -8.72 -10.50 -8.20
C ASP A 175 -9.63 -11.50 -7.47
N TYR A 176 -10.13 -11.15 -6.28
CA TYR A 176 -11.10 -11.97 -5.55
C TYR A 176 -12.39 -12.18 -6.35
N LEU A 177 -12.97 -11.10 -6.88
CA LEU A 177 -14.23 -11.16 -7.63
C LEU A 177 -14.10 -12.00 -8.90
N ILE A 178 -12.96 -11.92 -9.60
CA ILE A 178 -12.69 -12.71 -10.82
C ILE A 178 -12.44 -14.18 -10.46
N GLN A 179 -11.62 -14.47 -9.45
CA GLN A 179 -11.29 -15.83 -9.03
C GLN A 179 -12.54 -16.61 -8.58
N ASN A 180 -13.49 -15.93 -7.93
CA ASN A 180 -14.77 -16.50 -7.51
C ASN A 180 -15.85 -16.43 -8.61
N GLN A 181 -15.50 -16.07 -9.85
CA GLN A 181 -16.40 -16.00 -11.00
C GLN A 181 -17.60 -15.05 -10.80
N ILE A 182 -17.45 -14.04 -9.93
CA ILE A 182 -18.47 -13.02 -9.65
C ILE A 182 -18.51 -11.99 -10.79
N ILE A 183 -17.33 -11.61 -11.30
CA ILE A 183 -17.18 -10.73 -12.47
C ILE A 183 -16.26 -11.39 -13.51
N GLN A 184 -16.48 -11.08 -14.79
CA GLN A 184 -15.65 -11.59 -15.89
C GLN A 184 -14.43 -10.71 -16.19
N GLU A 185 -14.56 -9.40 -15.94
CA GLU A 185 -13.53 -8.40 -16.22
C GLU A 185 -13.42 -7.44 -15.04
N PRO A 186 -12.22 -6.85 -14.80
CA PRO A 186 -12.02 -5.89 -13.73
C PRO A 186 -13.02 -4.73 -13.78
N LYS A 187 -13.60 -4.41 -12.64
CA LYS A 187 -14.49 -3.26 -12.44
C LYS A 187 -13.72 -2.13 -11.78
N LEU A 188 -14.19 -0.90 -12.00
CA LEU A 188 -13.71 0.24 -11.23
C LEU A 188 -14.08 0.01 -9.76
N ILE A 189 -13.07 -0.16 -8.91
CA ILE A 189 -13.25 -0.22 -7.45
C ILE A 189 -12.70 1.08 -6.89
N LYS A 190 -13.50 1.74 -6.04
CA LYS A 190 -13.06 2.91 -5.29
C LYS A 190 -13.24 2.63 -3.81
N LEU A 191 -12.14 2.67 -3.07
CA LEU A 191 -12.16 2.47 -1.62
C LEU A 191 -13.00 3.57 -0.94
N GLY A 192 -13.60 3.19 0.19
CA GLY A 192 -14.49 4.05 0.94
C GLY A 192 -15.76 4.43 0.15
N CYS A 193 -16.11 3.70 -0.90
CA CYS A 193 -17.28 3.97 -1.75
C CYS A 193 -18.11 2.71 -2.01
N TYR A 194 -19.35 2.92 -2.44
CA TYR A 194 -20.27 1.93 -2.98
C TYR A 194 -20.79 2.37 -4.37
N ASN A 195 -21.48 1.46 -5.05
CA ASN A 195 -22.17 1.67 -6.35
C ASN A 195 -21.33 1.96 -7.58
N ALA A 196 -20.05 1.59 -7.62
CA ALA A 196 -19.26 1.74 -8.85
C ALA A 196 -19.81 0.89 -10.01
N THR A 197 -20.81 1.39 -10.71
CA THR A 197 -21.36 0.74 -11.91
C THR A 197 -20.64 1.29 -13.14
N PRO A 198 -20.12 0.44 -14.03
CA PRO A 198 -19.50 0.90 -15.27
C PRO A 198 -20.49 1.61 -16.20
N THR A 199 -21.77 1.31 -16.07
CA THR A 199 -22.84 1.78 -16.96
C THR A 199 -23.35 3.17 -16.58
N THR A 200 -23.46 3.50 -15.29
CA THR A 200 -23.92 4.83 -14.84
C THR A 200 -22.80 5.72 -14.32
N GLY A 201 -21.62 5.17 -14.03
CA GLY A 201 -20.50 5.92 -13.44
C GLY A 201 -20.77 6.44 -12.03
N LEU A 202 -21.86 5.99 -11.40
CA LEU A 202 -22.22 6.33 -10.02
C LEU A 202 -21.10 5.84 -9.09
N VAL A 203 -20.60 6.70 -8.22
CA VAL A 203 -19.66 6.31 -7.15
C VAL A 203 -19.96 7.17 -5.94
N VAL A 204 -20.46 6.56 -4.86
CA VAL A 204 -20.93 7.28 -3.68
C VAL A 204 -20.10 6.84 -2.47
N PRO A 205 -19.65 7.76 -1.60
CA PRO A 205 -18.87 7.39 -0.41
C PRO A 205 -19.69 6.52 0.55
N LEU A 206 -19.05 5.51 1.14
CA LEU A 206 -19.62 4.70 2.21
C LEU A 206 -20.00 5.59 3.41
N PRO A 207 -21.07 5.23 4.14
CA PRO A 207 -21.27 5.74 5.48
C PRO A 207 -20.04 5.40 6.34
N LEU A 208 -19.55 6.37 7.11
CA LEU A 208 -18.46 6.16 8.05
C LEU A 208 -18.93 5.27 9.20
N GLY A 209 -18.02 4.45 9.72
CA GLY A 209 -18.27 3.55 10.83
C GLY A 209 -17.87 2.10 10.52
N GLU A 210 -18.19 1.22 11.46
CA GLU A 210 -17.88 -0.21 11.38
C GLU A 210 -19.17 -0.99 11.14
N PHE A 211 -19.05 -2.13 10.46
CA PHE A 211 -20.13 -3.12 10.36
C PHE A 211 -19.78 -4.29 11.27
N ASN A 212 -20.60 -4.54 12.30
CA ASN A 212 -20.35 -5.57 13.32
C ASN A 212 -18.94 -5.49 13.97
N GLY A 213 -18.43 -4.27 14.21
CA GLY A 213 -17.10 -4.07 14.81
C GLY A 213 -15.93 -4.22 13.85
N ILE A 214 -16.20 -4.24 12.52
CA ILE A 214 -15.18 -4.40 11.48
C ILE A 214 -15.25 -3.20 10.53
N GLU A 215 -14.09 -2.58 10.29
CA GLU A 215 -13.95 -1.51 9.29
C GLU A 215 -14.14 -2.09 7.88
N ILE A 216 -15.10 -1.53 7.14
CA ILE A 216 -15.40 -1.92 5.76
C ILE A 216 -14.72 -0.93 4.81
N ALA A 217 -13.79 -1.45 4.00
CA ALA A 217 -13.02 -0.64 3.08
C ALA A 217 -13.72 -0.44 1.73
N ALA A 218 -14.56 -1.38 1.30
CA ALA A 218 -15.38 -1.27 0.10
C ALA A 218 -16.57 -2.23 0.16
N ILE A 219 -17.66 -1.90 -0.54
CA ILE A 219 -18.78 -2.82 -0.74
C ILE A 219 -19.02 -2.98 -2.23
N TYR A 220 -18.97 -4.22 -2.71
CA TYR A 220 -19.39 -4.57 -4.06
C TYR A 220 -20.78 -5.17 -4.04
N PHE A 221 -21.57 -4.77 -5.01
CA PHE A 221 -22.92 -5.28 -5.23
C PHE A 221 -23.00 -5.68 -6.70
N ASP A 222 -23.61 -6.83 -6.97
CA ASP A 222 -23.70 -7.37 -8.32
C ASP A 222 -24.67 -6.59 -9.22
N ASP A 223 -25.66 -5.91 -8.63
CA ASP A 223 -26.55 -4.99 -9.33
C ASP A 223 -27.19 -3.95 -8.38
N GLY A 224 -28.12 -3.16 -8.93
CA GLY A 224 -28.97 -2.23 -8.20
C GLY A 224 -28.38 -0.84 -8.05
N ILE A 225 -29.28 0.14 -7.96
CA ILE A 225 -28.96 1.54 -7.72
C ILE A 225 -29.53 1.92 -6.36
N ARG A 226 -28.69 2.59 -5.57
CA ARG A 226 -29.02 2.99 -4.21
C ARG A 226 -28.38 4.32 -3.91
N LEU A 227 -29.01 5.13 -3.09
CA LEU A 227 -28.44 6.38 -2.66
C LEU A 227 -28.87 6.60 -1.23
N LEU A 228 -27.88 6.73 -0.34
CA LEU A 228 -28.16 7.23 1.00
C LEU A 228 -28.40 8.75 0.90
N PRO A 229 -29.50 9.26 1.48
CA PRO A 229 -29.71 10.70 1.55
C PRO A 229 -28.55 11.36 2.30
N GLU A 230 -27.97 12.40 1.72
CA GLU A 230 -26.88 13.14 2.35
C GLU A 230 -27.41 14.40 3.02
N ASN A 231 -27.16 14.55 4.32
CA ASN A 231 -27.44 15.80 5.02
C ASN A 231 -26.50 16.91 4.52
N GLN A 232 -27.04 18.12 4.33
CA GLN A 232 -26.30 19.32 3.94
C GLN A 232 -25.04 19.56 4.80
N LYS A 233 -25.11 19.31 6.12
CA LYS A 233 -23.95 19.46 7.01
C LYS A 233 -22.82 18.49 6.63
N THR A 234 -23.14 17.21 6.41
CA THR A 234 -22.19 16.18 5.98
C THR A 234 -21.53 16.55 4.65
N ARG A 235 -22.31 17.09 3.69
CA ARG A 235 -21.78 17.54 2.39
C ARG A 235 -20.74 18.65 2.55
N VAL A 236 -20.98 19.63 3.42
CA VAL A 236 -20.03 20.71 3.71
C VAL A 236 -18.76 20.19 4.37
N LEU A 237 -18.88 19.26 5.33
CA LEU A 237 -17.74 18.64 6.00
C LEU A 237 -16.87 17.83 5.03
N LYS A 238 -17.47 17.06 4.11
CA LYS A 238 -16.71 16.34 3.07
C LYS A 238 -15.95 17.27 2.12
N GLN A 239 -16.51 18.44 1.78
CA GLN A 239 -15.79 19.44 0.99
C GLN A 239 -14.57 19.99 1.74
N ARG A 240 -14.67 20.20 3.06
CA ARG A 240 -13.56 20.61 3.91
C ARG A 240 -12.45 19.57 3.98
N ILE A 241 -12.78 18.28 4.01
CA ILE A 241 -11.80 17.18 3.92
C ILE A 241 -11.06 17.27 2.59
N LYS A 242 -11.79 17.32 1.47
CA LYS A 242 -11.19 17.38 0.12
C LYS A 242 -10.23 18.56 -0.06
N GLN A 243 -10.55 19.72 0.53
CA GLN A 243 -9.66 20.89 0.52
C GLN A 243 -8.36 20.61 1.27
N ARG A 244 -8.43 20.03 2.48
CA ARG A 244 -7.26 19.70 3.29
C ARG A 244 -6.39 18.61 2.65
N GLU A 245 -6.99 17.58 2.07
CA GLU A 245 -6.26 16.56 1.29
C GLU A 245 -5.52 17.18 0.09
N GLY A 246 -6.14 18.16 -0.57
CA GLY A 246 -5.50 18.96 -1.61
C GLY A 246 -4.25 19.69 -1.12
N MET A 247 -4.33 20.31 0.06
CA MET A 247 -3.19 20.98 0.70
C MET A 247 -2.08 19.99 1.08
N ILE A 248 -2.42 18.82 1.65
CA ILE A 248 -1.45 17.77 1.97
C ILE A 248 -0.68 17.36 0.72
N LYS A 249 -1.37 17.13 -0.39
CA LYS A 249 -0.75 16.74 -1.66
C LYS A 249 0.19 17.82 -2.19
N GLU A 250 -0.15 19.10 -2.01
CA GLU A 250 0.73 20.21 -2.35
C GLU A 250 2.00 20.21 -1.49
N TYR A 251 1.89 20.04 -0.17
CA TYR A 251 3.04 19.95 0.72
C TYR A 251 3.94 18.76 0.40
N GLN A 252 3.37 17.60 0.11
CA GLN A 252 4.13 16.41 -0.31
C GLN A 252 4.88 16.65 -1.62
N ASN A 253 4.25 17.29 -2.61
CA ASN A 253 4.90 17.64 -3.87
C ASN A 253 6.04 18.65 -3.68
N ASN A 254 5.88 19.60 -2.76
CA ASN A 254 6.91 20.58 -2.43
C ASN A 254 8.11 19.93 -1.72
N LEU A 255 7.86 18.97 -0.84
CA LEU A 255 8.89 18.14 -0.18
C LEU A 255 9.78 17.41 -1.20
N ILE A 256 9.17 16.80 -2.23
CA ILE A 256 9.90 16.04 -3.26
C ILE A 256 10.80 16.97 -4.11
N LYS A 257 10.38 18.22 -4.33
CA LYS A 257 11.06 19.14 -5.27
C LYS A 257 12.08 20.06 -4.61
N THR A 258 11.98 20.30 -3.31
CA THR A 258 12.75 21.37 -2.65
C THR A 258 14.10 20.92 -2.13
N LYS A 259 15.12 21.77 -2.28
CA LYS A 259 16.41 21.66 -1.57
C LYS A 259 16.47 22.50 -0.29
N ASN A 260 15.40 23.22 0.03
CA ASN A 260 15.33 24.08 1.20
C ASN A 260 15.08 23.26 2.47
N GLU A 261 16.07 23.25 3.37
CA GLU A 261 16.02 22.51 4.64
C GLU A 261 14.90 22.98 5.57
N ILE A 262 14.54 24.27 5.57
CA ILE A 262 13.42 24.79 6.37
C ILE A 262 12.09 24.18 5.88
N THR A 263 11.92 24.04 4.57
CA THR A 263 10.71 23.43 3.99
C THR A 263 10.66 21.93 4.29
N LYS A 264 11.80 21.23 4.28
CA LYS A 264 11.87 19.81 4.67
C LYS A 264 11.50 19.58 6.13
N GLU A 265 11.82 20.54 7.02
CA GLU A 265 11.47 20.42 8.44
C GLU A 265 10.01 20.81 8.74
N LEU A 266 9.48 21.85 8.09
CA LEU A 266 8.16 22.40 8.41
C LEU A 266 7.00 21.67 7.73
N ALA A 267 7.18 21.21 6.48
CA ALA A 267 6.12 20.57 5.71
C ALA A 267 5.58 19.27 6.35
N PRO A 268 6.41 18.39 6.94
CA PRO A 268 5.91 17.22 7.67
C PRO A 268 4.99 17.60 8.84
N LYS A 269 5.36 18.62 9.64
CA LYS A 269 4.55 19.11 10.78
C LYS A 269 3.19 19.65 10.32
N GLN A 270 3.17 20.34 9.17
CA GLN A 270 1.93 20.84 8.57
C GLN A 270 1.04 19.72 8.01
N ILE A 271 1.65 18.70 7.39
CA ILE A 271 0.94 17.51 6.92
C ILE A 271 0.28 16.79 8.11
N GLU A 272 1.04 16.57 9.19
CA GLU A 272 0.53 15.92 10.41
C GLU A 272 -0.64 16.69 11.04
N SER A 273 -0.52 18.02 11.16
CA SER A 273 -1.61 18.87 11.67
C SER A 273 -2.87 18.80 10.79
N LEU A 274 -2.72 18.79 9.47
CA LEU A 274 -3.85 18.65 8.55
C LEU A 274 -4.50 17.27 8.63
N GLN A 275 -3.69 16.21 8.81
CA GLN A 275 -4.18 14.85 9.02
C GLN A 275 -5.02 14.77 10.30
N GLU A 276 -4.58 15.40 11.39
CA GLU A 276 -5.34 15.40 12.64
C GLU A 276 -6.68 16.15 12.51
N GLN A 277 -6.68 17.32 11.88
CA GLN A 277 -7.93 18.03 11.57
C GLN A 277 -8.89 17.21 10.69
N ILE A 278 -8.35 16.43 9.74
CA ILE A 278 -9.17 15.53 8.93
C ILE A 278 -9.83 14.46 9.82
N LYS A 279 -9.11 13.87 10.79
CA LYS A 279 -9.69 12.91 11.74
C LYS A 279 -10.81 13.52 12.57
N GLU A 280 -10.64 14.74 13.07
CA GLU A 280 -11.69 15.45 13.82
C GLU A 280 -12.94 15.67 12.98
N ILE A 281 -12.77 16.09 11.71
CA ILE A 281 -13.90 16.27 10.79
C ILE A 281 -14.59 14.93 10.48
N TYR A 282 -13.83 13.83 10.33
CA TYR A 282 -14.41 12.50 10.19
C TYR A 282 -15.26 12.12 11.40
N GLN A 283 -14.79 12.40 12.62
CA GLN A 283 -15.57 12.16 13.84
C GLN A 283 -16.83 13.04 13.89
N GLU A 284 -16.74 14.29 13.46
CA GLU A 284 -17.92 15.15 13.36
C GLU A 284 -18.94 14.60 12.35
N ILE A 285 -18.49 14.09 11.20
CA ILE A 285 -19.37 13.43 10.23
C ILE A 285 -20.04 12.22 10.87
N ILE A 286 -19.29 11.32 11.52
CA ILE A 286 -19.86 10.13 12.19
C ILE A 286 -20.97 10.54 13.16
N ASN A 287 -20.74 11.59 13.97
CA ASN A 287 -21.72 12.05 14.95
C ASN A 287 -23.00 12.67 14.33
N HIS A 288 -22.92 13.19 13.10
CA HIS A 288 -24.06 13.81 12.39
C HIS A 288 -24.63 12.93 11.29
N GLN A 289 -24.01 11.78 11.02
CA GLN A 289 -24.42 10.87 9.97
C GLN A 289 -25.71 10.19 10.39
N THR A 290 -26.73 10.32 9.54
CA THR A 290 -28.07 9.78 9.82
C THR A 290 -28.20 8.30 9.46
N TYR A 291 -27.37 7.82 8.53
CA TYR A 291 -27.48 6.48 7.95
C TYR A 291 -26.17 5.71 8.08
N ASN A 292 -26.23 4.43 8.39
CA ASN A 292 -25.06 3.56 8.54
C ASN A 292 -24.96 2.52 7.41
N ILE A 293 -24.00 1.59 7.53
CA ILE A 293 -23.83 0.50 6.56
C ILE A 293 -25.08 -0.39 6.54
N GLU A 294 -25.71 -0.66 7.68
CA GLU A 294 -26.93 -1.45 7.77
C GLU A 294 -28.09 -0.82 6.98
N ASP A 295 -28.24 0.50 7.02
CA ASP A 295 -29.22 1.23 6.21
C ASP A 295 -28.92 1.15 4.72
N LEU A 296 -27.64 1.20 4.34
CA LEU A 296 -27.23 0.97 2.95
C LEU A 296 -27.59 -0.44 2.48
N LEU A 297 -27.46 -1.44 3.35
CA LEU A 297 -27.79 -2.84 3.06
C LEU A 297 -29.31 -3.06 2.94
N LYS A 298 -30.16 -2.23 3.55
CA LYS A 298 -31.63 -2.25 3.30
C LYS A 298 -31.98 -1.82 1.87
N LEU A 299 -31.16 -0.96 1.26
CA LEU A 299 -31.30 -0.52 -0.14
C LEU A 299 -30.78 -1.55 -1.16
N SER A 300 -30.51 -2.78 -0.74
CA SER A 300 -30.00 -3.85 -1.61
C SER A 300 -31.04 -4.48 -2.53
N ASN A 301 -32.29 -4.00 -2.54
CA ASN A 301 -33.32 -4.55 -3.41
C ASN A 301 -32.90 -4.41 -4.90
N GLY A 302 -32.75 -5.54 -5.59
CA GLY A 302 -32.16 -5.63 -6.93
C GLY A 302 -30.76 -6.25 -7.00
N ALA A 303 -29.99 -6.25 -5.90
CA ALA A 303 -28.73 -6.98 -5.79
C ALA A 303 -28.99 -8.39 -5.24
N LYS A 304 -28.50 -9.42 -5.93
CA LYS A 304 -28.62 -10.80 -5.46
C LYS A 304 -27.51 -11.16 -4.47
N ASN A 305 -26.32 -10.59 -4.68
CA ASN A 305 -25.14 -10.83 -3.84
C ASN A 305 -24.47 -9.51 -3.44
N ILE A 306 -24.09 -9.43 -2.17
CA ILE A 306 -23.46 -8.28 -1.54
C ILE A 306 -22.16 -8.74 -0.90
N TYR A 307 -21.06 -8.11 -1.28
CA TYR A 307 -19.72 -8.48 -0.84
C TYR A 307 -19.08 -7.31 -0.11
N LEU A 308 -18.88 -7.46 1.20
CA LEU A 308 -18.26 -6.46 2.06
C LEU A 308 -16.78 -6.79 2.19
N PHE A 309 -15.91 -5.87 1.78
CA PHE A 309 -14.46 -6.09 1.82
C PHE A 309 -13.82 -5.36 3.00
N SER A 310 -13.09 -6.11 3.81
CA SER A 310 -12.20 -5.60 4.83
C SER A 310 -10.77 -6.12 4.60
N PHE A 311 -9.77 -5.42 5.11
CA PHE A 311 -8.37 -5.75 4.90
C PHE A 311 -7.62 -5.91 6.21
N LYS A 312 -6.79 -6.94 6.27
CA LYS A 312 -5.73 -7.07 7.28
C LYS A 312 -4.40 -6.86 6.58
N THR A 313 -3.82 -5.68 6.74
CA THR A 313 -2.48 -5.39 6.22
C THR A 313 -1.45 -6.08 7.10
N LYS A 314 -0.71 -7.02 6.54
CA LYS A 314 0.49 -7.60 7.13
C LYS A 314 1.70 -6.87 6.56
N LYS A 315 2.61 -6.44 7.43
CA LYS A 315 3.91 -5.92 7.00
C LYS A 315 4.74 -7.07 6.44
N ASN A 316 5.51 -6.81 5.39
CA ASN A 316 6.54 -7.73 4.92
C ASN A 316 7.64 -7.83 5.99
N ILE A 317 8.34 -8.95 6.04
CA ILE A 317 9.51 -9.11 6.91
C ILE A 317 10.71 -9.32 6.00
N GLU A 318 11.68 -8.42 6.07
CA GLU A 318 12.92 -8.52 5.32
C GLU A 318 14.11 -8.68 6.27
N ILE A 319 14.85 -9.76 6.05
CA ILE A 319 16.08 -10.07 6.79
C ILE A 319 17.24 -9.75 5.86
N ILE A 320 18.13 -8.85 6.30
CA ILE A 320 19.22 -8.34 5.49
C ILE A 320 20.53 -8.55 6.24
N GLU A 321 21.34 -9.48 5.73
CA GLU A 321 22.69 -9.72 6.21
C GLU A 321 23.66 -8.86 5.41
N LEU A 322 24.26 -7.87 6.06
CA LEU A 322 25.25 -7.00 5.45
C LEU A 322 26.64 -7.68 5.44
N PRO A 323 27.50 -7.35 4.47
CA PRO A 323 28.88 -7.79 4.48
C PRO A 323 29.61 -7.36 5.75
N ASP A 324 30.68 -8.10 6.09
CA ASP A 324 31.51 -7.76 7.24
C ASP A 324 32.12 -6.36 7.09
N ALA A 325 32.02 -5.55 8.14
CA ALA A 325 32.53 -4.18 8.16
C ALA A 325 33.36 -3.93 9.41
N ILE A 326 34.38 -3.07 9.30
CA ILE A 326 35.20 -2.64 10.46
C ILE A 326 34.31 -2.01 11.53
N ASP A 327 33.35 -1.19 11.08
CA ASP A 327 32.30 -0.59 11.89
C ASP A 327 30.92 -1.08 11.40
N PRO A 328 30.39 -2.15 12.02
CA PRO A 328 29.08 -2.70 11.66
C PRO A 328 27.93 -1.69 11.84
N TYR A 329 28.03 -0.77 12.80
CA TYR A 329 27.03 0.28 13.00
C TYR A 329 26.99 1.22 11.81
N GLN A 330 28.17 1.71 11.40
CA GLN A 330 28.27 2.64 10.28
C GLN A 330 27.80 1.99 8.98
N ALA A 331 28.09 0.70 8.77
CA ALA A 331 27.60 -0.06 7.62
C ALA A 331 26.07 -0.13 7.55
N ILE A 332 25.40 -0.41 8.68
CA ILE A 332 23.93 -0.41 8.75
C ILE A 332 23.37 0.98 8.43
N ARG A 333 24.00 2.06 8.94
CA ARG A 333 23.57 3.43 8.67
C ARG A 333 23.73 3.80 7.19
N ASP A 334 24.84 3.44 6.58
CA ASP A 334 25.10 3.74 5.17
C ASP A 334 24.14 2.99 4.25
N TRP A 335 23.88 1.70 4.52
CA TRP A 335 22.88 0.93 3.80
C TRP A 335 21.48 1.58 3.87
N LYS A 336 21.06 2.05 5.06
CA LYS A 336 19.77 2.74 5.20
C LYS A 336 19.72 4.04 4.37
N ARG A 337 20.80 4.81 4.33
CA ARG A 337 20.88 6.04 3.52
C ARG A 337 20.78 5.73 2.03
N GLU A 338 21.53 4.73 1.56
CA GLU A 338 21.51 4.28 0.17
C GLU A 338 20.13 3.80 -0.28
N ASN A 339 19.33 3.23 0.64
CA ASN A 339 17.97 2.77 0.38
C ASN A 339 16.88 3.81 0.69
N ASN A 340 17.24 5.06 1.00
CA ASN A 340 16.29 6.13 1.37
C ASN A 340 15.42 5.82 2.60
N LEU A 341 15.91 4.98 3.52
CA LEU A 341 15.23 4.57 4.75
C LEU A 341 15.70 5.38 5.98
N TYR A 342 16.43 6.48 5.77
CA TYR A 342 17.06 7.29 6.83
C TYR A 342 16.18 8.39 7.42
N THR A 343 14.97 8.62 6.88
CA THR A 343 14.07 9.73 7.25
C THR A 343 12.78 9.30 7.94
N PHE A 344 12.57 8.01 8.21
CA PHE A 344 11.36 7.54 8.91
C PHE A 344 11.37 8.02 10.38
N PRO A 345 10.42 8.87 10.81
CA PRO A 345 10.43 9.46 12.14
C PRO A 345 9.64 8.64 13.19
N PRO A 346 9.88 8.92 14.48
CA PRO A 346 10.88 9.86 14.96
C PRO A 346 12.14 9.11 15.32
N LEU A 347 13.27 9.49 14.70
CA LEU A 347 14.61 9.30 15.25
C LEU A 347 14.78 7.95 15.95
N VAL A 348 15.09 6.89 15.20
CA VAL A 348 15.75 5.71 15.80
C VAL A 348 16.82 6.27 16.72
N GLN A 349 16.65 6.11 18.04
CA GLN A 349 17.66 6.60 18.95
C GLN A 349 18.95 5.88 18.56
N GLU A 350 20.10 6.55 18.58
CA GLU A 350 21.38 5.89 18.26
C GLU A 350 21.64 4.69 19.21
N ASP A 351 20.79 4.52 20.22
CA ASP A 351 20.81 3.51 21.28
C ASP A 351 19.90 2.27 20.99
N ASP A 352 19.10 2.25 19.91
CA ASP A 352 18.16 1.14 19.59
C ASP A 352 18.81 -0.03 18.80
N TYR A 353 20.14 -0.13 18.84
CA TYR A 353 20.88 -1.20 18.19
C TYR A 353 21.18 -2.28 19.22
N GLU A 354 20.90 -3.53 18.88
CA GLU A 354 21.32 -4.65 19.71
C GLU A 354 22.76 -5.01 19.34
N GLU A 355 23.70 -4.70 20.24
CA GLU A 355 25.10 -5.10 20.10
C GLU A 355 25.39 -6.34 20.92
N GLN A 356 25.89 -7.37 20.25
CA GLN A 356 26.47 -8.53 20.89
C GLN A 356 27.97 -8.53 20.64
N SER A 357 28.74 -8.56 21.72
CA SER A 357 30.18 -8.79 21.68
C SER A 357 30.49 -10.23 22.07
N LYS A 358 31.30 -10.92 21.24
CA LYS A 358 31.81 -12.27 21.54
C LYS A 358 33.32 -12.24 21.46
N ASN A 359 34.01 -12.83 22.44
CA ASN A 359 35.46 -12.95 22.38
C ASN A 359 35.85 -14.18 21.56
N ARG A 360 36.82 -14.02 20.65
CA ARG A 360 37.51 -15.11 19.98
C ARG A 360 38.96 -15.16 20.41
N GLU A 361 39.56 -16.33 20.27
CA GLU A 361 40.96 -16.59 20.62
C GLU A 361 41.72 -17.00 19.37
N ALA A 362 42.82 -16.29 19.08
CA ALA A 362 43.91 -16.80 18.25
C ALA A 362 45.05 -17.21 19.19
N TYR A 363 45.71 -18.35 18.96
CA TYR A 363 46.77 -18.80 19.86
C TYR A 363 47.94 -19.42 19.11
N ILE A 364 49.11 -19.39 19.76
CA ILE A 364 50.30 -20.16 19.38
C ILE A 364 50.64 -21.11 20.52
N GLU A 365 50.95 -22.35 20.18
CA GLU A 365 51.51 -23.33 21.12
C GLU A 365 52.93 -23.69 20.72
N ILE A 366 53.83 -23.60 21.69
CA ILE A 366 55.21 -24.06 21.60
C ILE A 366 55.29 -25.32 22.43
N THR A 367 55.77 -26.42 21.85
CA THR A 367 55.86 -27.73 22.53
C THR A 367 57.29 -28.11 22.91
N SER A 368 58.29 -27.40 22.40
CA SER A 368 59.71 -27.67 22.64
C SER A 368 60.53 -26.36 22.56
N PRO A 369 61.56 -26.19 23.41
CA PRO A 369 62.03 -27.12 24.45
C PRO A 369 61.23 -27.07 25.76
N ALA A 370 60.37 -26.07 25.94
CA ALA A 370 59.38 -26.02 27.02
C ALA A 370 58.00 -25.70 26.45
N TYR A 371 56.95 -26.27 27.05
CA TYR A 371 55.58 -25.97 26.66
C TYR A 371 55.21 -24.53 27.02
N LYS A 372 54.68 -23.77 26.05
CA LYS A 372 54.12 -22.43 26.28
C LYS A 372 52.99 -22.13 25.31
N LYS A 373 51.85 -21.67 25.82
CA LYS A 373 50.70 -21.20 25.03
C LYS A 373 50.59 -19.68 25.15
N ILE A 374 50.50 -18.99 24.01
CA ILE A 374 50.29 -17.55 23.94
C ILE A 374 48.93 -17.32 23.29
N SER A 375 48.00 -16.75 24.05
CA SER A 375 46.61 -16.52 23.66
C SER A 375 46.35 -15.04 23.38
N ILE A 376 45.82 -14.76 22.20
CA ILE A 376 45.40 -13.44 21.75
C ILE A 376 43.87 -13.44 21.70
N LEU A 377 43.26 -12.90 22.74
CA LEU A 377 41.82 -12.68 22.77
C LEU A 377 41.47 -11.39 22.03
N PHE A 378 40.44 -11.43 21.18
CA PHE A 378 39.94 -10.25 20.47
C PHE A 378 38.40 -10.28 20.40
N PRO A 379 37.73 -9.13 20.57
CA PRO A 379 36.30 -9.05 20.49
C PRO A 379 35.83 -9.02 19.02
N ILE A 380 34.79 -9.78 18.72
CA ILE A 380 33.98 -9.58 17.51
C ILE A 380 32.66 -8.94 17.92
N LYS A 381 32.18 -8.04 17.09
CA LYS A 381 30.93 -7.31 17.25
C LYS A 381 29.93 -7.79 16.23
N ILE A 382 28.70 -8.01 16.68
CA ILE A 382 27.52 -8.26 15.87
C ILE A 382 26.53 -7.16 16.26
N VAL A 383 26.08 -6.39 15.27
CA VAL A 383 25.12 -5.32 15.45
C VAL A 383 23.87 -5.71 14.69
N GLU A 384 22.77 -5.76 15.42
CA GLU A 384 21.46 -6.08 14.90
C GLU A 384 20.56 -4.85 15.05
N HIS A 385 19.71 -4.62 14.07
CA HIS A 385 18.79 -3.50 14.12
C HIS A 385 17.48 -3.80 13.43
N THR A 386 16.40 -3.57 14.18
CA THR A 386 15.03 -3.76 13.71
C THR A 386 14.33 -2.41 13.58
N PHE A 387 13.69 -2.17 12.44
CA PHE A 387 12.83 -0.99 12.26
C PHE A 387 11.68 -1.28 11.32
N GLU A 388 10.64 -0.45 11.39
CA GLU A 388 9.43 -0.64 10.59
C GLU A 388 9.15 0.57 9.69
N THR A 389 8.76 0.28 8.45
CA THR A 389 8.11 1.22 7.54
C THR A 389 6.60 0.98 7.55
N THR A 390 5.88 1.71 6.69
CA THR A 390 4.44 1.53 6.47
C THR A 390 4.10 0.11 6.00
N ASP A 391 5.00 -0.52 5.26
CA ASP A 391 4.78 -1.75 4.49
C ASP A 391 5.70 -2.90 4.86
N CYS A 392 6.82 -2.66 5.55
CA CYS A 392 7.83 -3.68 5.87
C CYS A 392 8.40 -3.52 7.29
N CYS A 393 8.79 -4.63 7.90
CA CYS A 393 9.63 -4.72 9.09
C CYS A 393 11.01 -5.23 8.62
N TYR A 394 12.03 -4.40 8.80
CA TYR A 394 13.40 -4.71 8.42
C TYR A 394 14.16 -5.24 9.63
N TYR A 395 14.90 -6.33 9.44
CA TYR A 395 15.86 -6.87 10.39
C TYR A 395 17.25 -6.89 9.73
N LEU A 396 18.13 -5.98 10.14
CA LEU A 396 19.48 -5.87 9.62
C LEU A 396 20.48 -6.48 10.58
N VAL A 397 21.45 -7.22 10.05
CA VAL A 397 22.58 -7.75 10.82
C VAL A 397 23.88 -7.41 10.09
N CYS A 398 24.84 -6.87 10.84
CA CYS A 398 26.20 -6.70 10.37
C CYS A 398 27.18 -7.15 11.46
N LYS A 399 28.34 -7.67 11.05
CA LYS A 399 29.39 -8.14 11.97
C LYS A 399 30.77 -7.72 11.47
N ASN A 400 31.79 -7.85 12.31
CA ASN A 400 33.19 -7.58 11.94
C ASN A 400 34.09 -8.83 12.02
N ASP A 401 33.51 -10.04 12.07
CA ASP A 401 34.18 -11.30 12.40
C ASP A 401 35.38 -11.61 11.50
N THR A 402 35.20 -11.61 10.18
CA THR A 402 36.24 -11.99 9.21
C THR A 402 37.41 -11.01 9.24
N LEU A 403 37.11 -9.71 9.30
CA LEU A 403 38.12 -8.65 9.36
C LEU A 403 38.94 -8.73 10.66
N GLN A 404 38.27 -8.97 11.79
CA GLN A 404 38.95 -9.16 13.08
C GLN A 404 39.82 -10.41 13.10
N ILE A 405 39.36 -11.51 12.52
CA ILE A 405 40.16 -12.74 12.38
C ILE A 405 41.40 -12.49 11.52
N GLU A 406 41.28 -11.75 10.42
CA GLU A 406 42.42 -11.45 9.55
C GLU A 406 43.44 -10.54 10.24
N LEU A 407 42.98 -9.48 10.93
CA LEU A 407 43.83 -8.63 11.76
C LEU A 407 44.53 -9.42 12.87
N ALA A 408 43.81 -10.32 13.54
CA ALA A 408 44.38 -11.18 14.57
C ALA A 408 45.47 -12.10 14.01
N LYS A 409 45.27 -12.66 12.81
CA LYS A 409 46.28 -13.48 12.13
C LYS A 409 47.52 -12.67 11.76
N GLN A 410 47.35 -11.49 11.18
CA GLN A 410 48.47 -10.62 10.83
C GLN A 410 49.29 -10.21 12.07
N TYR A 411 48.59 -9.91 13.17
CA TYR A 411 49.22 -9.62 14.45
C TYR A 411 49.96 -10.86 15.00
N LEU A 412 49.33 -12.03 14.95
CA LEU A 412 49.93 -13.31 15.35
C LEU A 412 51.21 -13.61 14.57
N ASP A 413 51.20 -13.43 13.26
CA ASP A 413 52.36 -13.67 12.39
C ASP A 413 53.52 -12.73 12.73
N ALA A 414 53.23 -11.45 12.94
CA ALA A 414 54.23 -10.46 13.37
C ALA A 414 54.80 -10.82 14.76
N TYR A 415 53.95 -11.31 15.66
CA TYR A 415 54.34 -11.73 16.99
C TYR A 415 55.20 -13.00 16.95
N VAL A 416 54.87 -13.99 16.12
CA VAL A 416 55.69 -15.19 15.87
C VAL A 416 57.06 -14.81 15.32
N LEU A 417 57.13 -13.83 14.41
CA LEU A 417 58.39 -13.35 13.86
C LEU A 417 59.26 -12.71 14.96
N TRP A 418 58.64 -11.94 15.86
CA TRP A 418 59.31 -11.43 17.06
C TRP A 418 59.83 -12.57 17.94
N MET A 419 59.01 -13.56 18.30
CA MET A 419 59.44 -14.70 19.12
C MET A 419 60.61 -15.48 18.51
N LYS A 420 60.64 -15.63 17.18
CA LYS A 420 61.73 -16.30 16.48
C LYS A 420 63.05 -15.52 16.60
N ARG A 421 63.00 -14.18 16.67
CA ARG A 421 64.16 -13.29 16.74
C ARG A 421 64.72 -13.11 18.15
N CYS A 422 63.91 -13.36 19.18
CA CYS A 422 64.32 -13.23 20.57
C CYS A 422 65.64 -13.93 20.87
N TYR A 423 66.53 -13.21 21.55
CA TYR A 423 67.82 -13.70 21.98
C TYR A 423 67.73 -14.82 23.00
N ILE A 424 66.81 -14.68 23.97
CA ILE A 424 66.49 -15.71 24.95
C ILE A 424 65.11 -16.28 24.64
N LYS A 425 65.02 -17.61 24.65
CA LYS A 425 63.79 -18.38 24.44
C LYS A 425 63.57 -19.33 25.62
N PRO A 426 62.31 -19.59 25.98
CA PRO A 426 61.99 -20.37 27.16
C PRO A 426 62.45 -21.82 27.02
N GLY A 427 62.96 -22.40 28.11
CA GLY A 427 63.40 -23.80 28.17
C GLY A 427 64.72 -24.13 27.45
N ILE A 428 65.36 -23.16 26.78
CA ILE A 428 66.73 -23.34 26.25
C ILE A 428 67.73 -23.03 27.35
N SER A 429 68.74 -23.88 27.50
CA SER A 429 69.89 -23.63 28.36
C SER A 429 70.92 -22.79 27.60
N TYR A 430 71.32 -21.66 28.16
CA TYR A 430 72.33 -20.76 27.61
C TYR A 430 73.54 -20.70 28.54
N SER A 431 74.74 -20.75 27.97
CA SER A 431 75.94 -20.36 28.69
C SER A 431 75.92 -18.85 28.95
N ALA A 432 76.59 -18.44 30.03
CA ALA A 432 76.67 -17.04 30.37
C ALA A 432 77.36 -16.23 29.24
N GLY A 433 78.31 -16.85 28.52
CA GLY A 433 78.96 -16.27 27.34
C GLY A 433 78.01 -16.03 26.17
N GLU A 434 77.12 -16.96 25.86
CA GLU A 434 76.12 -16.80 24.79
C GLU A 434 75.16 -15.65 25.07
N ILE A 435 74.70 -15.51 26.32
CA ILE A 435 73.84 -14.39 26.74
C ILE A 435 74.57 -13.06 26.53
N ARG A 436 75.82 -12.98 26.98
CA ARG A 436 76.67 -11.80 26.81
C ARG A 436 76.93 -11.48 25.34
N ASP A 437 77.10 -12.47 24.48
CA ASP A 437 77.31 -12.25 23.05
C ASP A 437 76.05 -11.70 22.36
N LYS A 438 74.86 -11.95 22.91
CA LYS A 438 73.61 -11.35 22.44
C LYS A 438 73.39 -9.91 22.94
N PHE A 439 73.63 -9.65 24.22
CA PHE A 439 73.30 -8.36 24.86
C PHE A 439 74.49 -7.41 25.05
N GLY A 440 75.73 -7.87 24.88
CA GLY A 440 76.95 -7.08 25.03
C GLY A 440 77.37 -6.81 26.48
N ARG A 441 78.36 -5.93 26.64
CA ARG A 441 78.98 -5.55 27.93
C ARG A 441 78.46 -4.20 28.44
N SER A 442 77.16 -3.99 28.37
CA SER A 442 76.52 -2.81 28.93
C SER A 442 75.11 -3.13 29.40
N SER A 443 74.75 -2.62 30.57
CA SER A 443 73.38 -2.70 31.08
C SER A 443 72.42 -2.03 30.10
N ARG A 444 71.27 -2.68 29.81
CA ARG A 444 70.26 -2.17 28.89
C ARG A 444 68.88 -2.74 29.20
N ASP A 445 67.87 -2.07 28.68
CA ASP A 445 66.49 -2.54 28.76
C ASP A 445 66.27 -3.64 27.71
N ILE A 446 65.55 -4.65 28.13
CA ILE A 446 65.11 -5.81 27.34
C ILE A 446 63.63 -6.01 27.60
N TYR A 447 62.93 -6.72 26.73
CA TYR A 447 61.47 -6.85 26.80
C TYR A 447 61.07 -8.31 26.81
N ASN A 448 60.09 -8.64 27.65
CA ASN A 448 59.47 -9.96 27.66
C ASN A 448 58.33 -10.07 26.63
N GLU A 449 57.73 -11.25 26.53
CA GLU A 449 56.63 -11.53 25.60
C GLU A 449 55.34 -10.75 25.91
N GLU A 450 55.15 -10.28 27.15
CA GLU A 450 54.04 -9.41 27.54
C GLU A 450 54.30 -7.93 27.17
N GLY A 451 55.51 -7.63 26.72
CA GLY A 451 55.96 -6.28 26.40
C GLY A 451 56.39 -5.48 27.63
N GLU A 452 56.54 -6.13 28.78
CA GLU A 452 57.06 -5.51 30.00
C GLU A 452 58.56 -5.22 29.84
N GLU A 453 58.93 -4.01 30.27
CA GLU A 453 60.32 -3.59 30.32
C GLU A 453 61.05 -4.31 31.46
N CYS A 454 62.07 -5.08 31.09
CA CYS A 454 62.93 -5.87 31.96
C CYS A 454 64.37 -5.34 31.84
N ARG A 455 65.25 -5.71 32.78
CA ARG A 455 66.64 -5.22 32.81
C ARG A 455 67.66 -6.32 32.54
N TYR A 456 68.51 -6.13 31.53
CA TYR A 456 69.81 -6.78 31.46
C TYR A 456 70.81 -5.92 32.24
N ARG A 457 71.29 -6.42 33.38
CA ARG A 457 72.30 -5.74 34.20
C ARG A 457 73.66 -6.38 33.98
N TYR A 458 74.67 -5.57 33.71
CA TYR A 458 76.06 -5.98 33.61
C TYR A 458 76.88 -5.16 34.60
N ASP A 459 77.54 -5.84 35.52
CA ASP A 459 78.31 -5.29 36.62
C ASP A 459 79.78 -5.64 36.42
N ILE A 460 80.64 -4.62 36.32
CA ILE A 460 82.08 -4.80 36.10
C ILE A 460 82.76 -5.07 37.44
N ASN A 461 83.52 -6.17 37.52
CA ASN A 461 84.24 -6.56 38.73
C ASN A 461 85.74 -6.73 38.45
N THR A 462 86.54 -6.79 39.53
CA THR A 462 88.01 -6.91 39.43
C THR A 462 88.49 -8.25 38.87
N PHE A 463 87.69 -9.32 39.01
CA PHE A 463 88.09 -10.68 38.63
C PHE A 463 87.18 -11.31 37.58
N ILE A 464 85.86 -11.26 37.79
CA ILE A 464 84.86 -11.84 36.91
C ILE A 464 83.66 -10.89 36.90
N ASP A 465 83.35 -10.30 35.75
CA ASP A 465 82.14 -9.49 35.57
C ASP A 465 80.88 -10.33 35.83
N ASP A 466 79.85 -9.73 36.41
CA ASP A 466 78.57 -10.38 36.64
C ASP A 466 77.52 -9.84 35.68
N TRP A 467 76.54 -10.66 35.32
CA TRP A 467 75.39 -10.20 34.57
C TRP A 467 74.11 -10.90 34.99
N TYR A 468 73.00 -10.19 34.81
CA TYR A 468 71.68 -10.60 35.25
C TYR A 468 70.68 -10.36 34.13
N VAL A 469 69.79 -11.32 33.90
CA VAL A 469 68.63 -11.17 33.01
C VAL A 469 67.40 -11.09 33.89
N ASN A 470 66.77 -9.91 33.93
CA ASN A 470 65.60 -9.63 34.75
C ASN A 470 65.78 -10.04 36.23
N GLY A 471 66.93 -9.70 36.81
CA GLY A 471 67.28 -10.01 38.21
C GLY A 471 67.81 -11.43 38.44
N ILE A 472 67.80 -12.31 37.43
CA ILE A 472 68.36 -13.67 37.53
C ILE A 472 69.84 -13.62 37.16
N GLU A 473 70.71 -13.95 38.11
CA GLU A 473 72.16 -14.04 37.90
C GLU A 473 72.49 -15.10 36.84
N CYS A 474 73.29 -14.72 35.86
CA CYS A 474 73.70 -15.60 34.77
C CYS A 474 75.11 -16.14 35.05
N SER A 475 75.21 -17.32 35.68
CA SER A 475 76.49 -17.92 36.03
C SER A 475 76.73 -19.25 35.30
N GLY A 476 78.00 -19.56 35.04
CA GLY A 476 78.42 -20.84 34.46
C GLY A 476 77.86 -21.15 33.07
N SER A 477 77.58 -22.44 32.83
CA SER A 477 77.26 -22.98 31.49
C SER A 477 75.77 -23.20 31.24
N ASN A 478 74.90 -23.12 32.26
CA ASN A 478 73.48 -23.52 32.13
C ASN A 478 72.53 -22.51 32.79
N ASN A 479 72.02 -21.57 32.00
CA ASN A 479 71.03 -20.58 32.41
C ASN A 479 69.75 -20.79 31.59
N THR A 480 68.64 -21.10 32.26
CA THR A 480 67.34 -21.36 31.60
C THR A 480 66.32 -20.34 32.07
N PHE A 481 65.49 -19.88 31.14
CA PHE A 481 64.47 -18.87 31.40
C PHE A 481 63.07 -19.39 31.06
N TYR A 482 62.05 -18.78 31.68
CA TYR A 482 60.64 -19.07 31.40
C TYR A 482 60.01 -18.13 30.37
N ASN A 483 60.68 -17.01 30.08
CA ASN A 483 60.18 -15.94 29.22
C ASN A 483 61.07 -15.78 27.97
N PHE A 484 60.51 -15.18 26.94
CA PHE A 484 61.27 -14.65 25.83
C PHE A 484 61.94 -13.35 26.27
N TYR A 485 63.17 -13.10 25.82
CA TYR A 485 63.77 -11.77 25.98
C TYR A 485 64.45 -11.30 24.71
N ASP A 486 64.18 -10.06 24.34
CA ASP A 486 64.79 -9.36 23.22
C ASP A 486 65.10 -7.90 23.59
N THR A 487 65.96 -7.23 22.82
CA THR A 487 66.21 -5.79 22.99
C THR A 487 65.11 -4.91 22.40
N THR A 488 64.12 -5.50 21.73
CA THR A 488 62.96 -4.80 21.17
C THR A 488 61.66 -5.37 21.75
N PRO A 489 60.65 -4.54 22.02
CA PRO A 489 59.36 -5.02 22.48
C PRO A 489 58.63 -5.84 21.40
N PRO A 490 57.71 -6.73 21.80
CA PRO A 490 56.80 -7.38 20.87
C PRO A 490 55.95 -6.35 20.12
N PRO A 491 55.38 -6.70 18.94
CA PRO A 491 54.48 -5.80 18.23
C PRO A 491 53.31 -5.39 19.14
N LYS A 492 52.94 -4.12 19.09
CA LYS A 492 51.77 -3.61 19.81
C LYS A 492 50.50 -4.21 19.22
N LYS A 493 49.58 -4.65 20.07
CA LYS A 493 48.25 -5.11 19.65
C LYS A 493 47.50 -3.95 18.94
N PRO A 494 46.99 -4.16 17.72
CA PRO A 494 46.13 -3.20 17.03
C PRO A 494 44.96 -2.74 17.91
N GLN A 495 44.57 -1.47 17.80
CA GLN A 495 43.47 -0.90 18.59
C GLN A 495 42.12 -1.54 18.21
N GLU A 496 41.99 -1.97 16.97
CA GLU A 496 40.83 -2.66 16.42
C GLU A 496 40.60 -4.02 17.08
N LEU A 497 41.65 -4.66 17.60
CA LEU A 497 41.59 -5.95 18.32
C LEU A 497 41.43 -5.77 19.85
N MET A 498 41.35 -4.53 20.36
CA MET A 498 41.24 -4.25 21.80
C MET A 498 39.82 -4.36 22.32
#